data_AF-A0A4S8KCG0-F1
#
_entry.id   AF-A0A4S8KCG0-F1
#
_cell.length_a   1.000
_cell.length_b   1.000
_cell.length_c   1.000
_cell.angle_alpha   90.00
_cell.angle_beta   90.00
_cell.angle_gamma   90.00
#
_symmetry.space_group_name_H-M   'P 1'
#
loop_
_entity.id
_entity.type
_entity.pdbx_description
1 polymer ?
#
loop_
_entity_poly.entity_id
_entity_poly.type
_entity_poly.pdbx_seq_one_letter_code
_entity_poly.pdbx_strand_id
1 'polypeptide(L)'
;MRYNEPHGSSASCVVYKFQTNLFDGREYKWEGLTSEWANASASSLTNFIEFVTSPNNPDGLLRQSVLCGSAVIHDHAYYWPHYSAIPAPADEDIMLFTNSKISGHASSRLGWAVIKDEKIYERVTRYMLLNTMGVSRDTQLRVLKLIKAMIEAVGREDDIFEFGYRTMRERWSKLISIVSASNRFSLQKLSPQFCSYFKKSREPSPAYAWLKCEREEEKDCSALLNGAGIISRSGTIFEADSRYTRLSLIKTGDDIDLLLKRLEALISGVTS
;
A
#
# COMPACT_ATOMS: atom_id res chain seq x y z
N MET A 1 16.13 5.32 9.04
CA MET A 1 14.73 5.26 8.55
C MET A 1 14.21 3.83 8.69
N ARG A 2 12.94 3.61 9.05
CA ARG A 2 12.36 2.29 9.39
C ARG A 2 10.85 2.15 9.09
N TYR A 3 10.20 0.99 9.26
CA TYR A 3 8.77 0.71 8.94
C TYR A 3 8.00 -0.19 9.96
N ASN A 4 6.68 0.03 10.22
CA ASN A 4 5.88 -0.55 11.34
C ASN A 4 4.97 -1.79 11.10
N GLU A 5 4.85 -2.69 12.12
CA GLU A 5 3.76 -3.66 12.38
C GLU A 5 3.45 -4.03 13.85
N PRO A 6 2.18 -4.39 14.20
CA PRO A 6 1.84 -5.37 15.23
C PRO A 6 1.43 -6.72 14.60
N HIS A 7 2.11 -7.80 15.00
CA HIS A 7 1.82 -9.23 14.78
C HIS A 7 1.43 -9.73 13.36
N GLY A 8 2.41 -10.37 12.70
CA GLY A 8 2.20 -11.39 11.65
C GLY A 8 2.49 -10.93 10.22
N SER A 9 3.65 -11.37 9.70
CA SER A 9 4.20 -11.14 8.35
C SER A 9 4.70 -9.72 8.05
N SER A 10 5.92 -9.45 8.53
CA SER A 10 6.79 -8.28 8.29
C SER A 10 6.86 -7.83 6.83
N ALA A 11 5.96 -6.97 6.38
CA ALA A 11 5.93 -6.54 4.99
C ALA A 11 5.88 -5.02 4.87
N SER A 12 7.04 -4.45 4.51
CA SER A 12 7.25 -3.02 4.31
C SER A 12 7.22 -2.63 2.83
N CYS A 13 6.89 -1.38 2.52
CA CYS A 13 7.01 -0.90 1.16
C CYS A 13 8.49 -0.95 0.71
N VAL A 14 8.76 -1.89 -0.20
CA VAL A 14 10.07 -2.23 -0.78
C VAL A 14 10.93 -1.00 -1.15
N VAL A 15 10.30 0.09 -1.59
CA VAL A 15 10.99 1.29 -2.07
C VAL A 15 11.70 2.04 -0.96
N TYR A 16 11.23 1.99 0.30
CA TYR A 16 11.85 2.75 1.40
C TYR A 16 13.29 2.30 1.64
N LYS A 17 13.53 1.00 1.76
CA LYS A 17 14.87 0.43 1.92
C LYS A 17 15.77 0.74 0.73
N PHE A 18 15.31 0.44 -0.49
CA PHE A 18 16.13 0.65 -1.68
C PHE A 18 16.46 2.12 -1.91
N GLN A 19 15.51 3.02 -1.72
CA GLN A 19 15.74 4.46 -1.89
C GLN A 19 16.68 5.01 -0.81
N THR A 20 16.48 4.62 0.45
CA THR A 20 17.35 5.05 1.57
C THR A 20 18.79 4.59 1.33
N ASN A 21 18.99 3.36 0.86
CA ASN A 21 20.32 2.82 0.57
C ASN A 21 20.92 3.41 -0.71
N LEU A 22 20.11 3.77 -1.70
CA LEU A 22 20.59 4.40 -2.95
C LEU A 22 21.16 5.80 -2.67
N PHE A 23 20.47 6.58 -1.84
CA PHE A 23 20.91 7.91 -1.44
C PHE A 23 21.73 7.83 -0.14
N ASP A 24 22.77 6.98 -0.12
CA ASP A 24 23.65 6.72 1.03
C ASP A 24 24.33 8.00 1.55
N GLY A 25 23.65 8.68 2.48
CA GLY A 25 24.07 9.93 3.07
C GLY A 25 24.72 9.73 4.43
N ARG A 26 25.65 10.61 4.81
CA ARG A 26 26.33 10.54 6.13
C ARG A 26 25.38 10.73 7.32
N GLU A 27 24.22 11.33 7.10
CA GLU A 27 23.29 11.76 8.14
C GLU A 27 22.22 10.71 8.50
N TYR A 28 22.03 9.69 7.67
CA TYR A 28 21.00 8.68 7.88
C TYR A 28 21.40 7.33 7.30
N LYS A 29 20.83 6.27 7.86
CA LYS A 29 20.96 4.91 7.35
C LYS A 29 19.64 4.15 7.43
N TRP A 30 19.50 3.15 6.57
CA TRP A 30 18.45 2.16 6.72
C TRP A 30 18.76 1.28 7.92
N GLU A 31 17.77 1.07 8.76
CA GLU A 31 17.96 0.46 10.06
C GLU A 31 16.95 -0.66 10.34
N GLY A 32 16.33 -1.21 9.29
CA GLY A 32 15.42 -2.34 9.39
C GLY A 32 13.99 -1.99 9.78
N LEU A 33 13.25 -3.01 10.22
CA LEU A 33 11.83 -2.93 10.59
C LEU A 33 11.69 -2.32 11.99
N THR A 34 10.70 -1.45 12.23
CA THR A 34 10.48 -0.87 13.58
C THR A 34 10.00 -1.88 14.60
N SER A 35 9.42 -3.01 14.18
CA SER A 35 9.03 -4.11 15.08
C SER A 35 10.19 -4.66 15.91
N GLU A 36 11.42 -4.63 15.39
CA GLU A 36 12.64 -5.06 16.10
C GLU A 36 13.01 -4.13 17.26
N TRP A 37 12.38 -2.95 17.34
CA TRP A 37 12.74 -1.88 18.26
C TRP A 37 11.58 -1.43 19.16
N ALA A 38 10.46 -2.14 19.11
CA ALA A 38 9.29 -1.85 19.94
C ALA A 38 9.59 -1.86 21.45
N ASN A 39 10.63 -2.58 21.88
CA ASN A 39 11.06 -2.67 23.28
C ASN A 39 12.31 -1.83 23.61
N ALA A 40 12.81 -1.02 22.66
CA ALA A 40 13.97 -0.17 22.91
C ALA A 40 13.61 0.99 23.86
N SER A 41 14.58 1.44 24.67
CA SER A 41 14.34 2.55 25.61
C SER A 41 14.01 3.85 24.87
N ALA A 42 13.05 4.63 25.38
CA ALA A 42 12.59 5.86 24.72
C ALA A 42 13.72 6.87 24.41
N SER A 43 14.77 6.93 25.23
CA SER A 43 15.95 7.79 25.00
C SER A 43 16.79 7.36 23.79
N SER A 44 16.71 6.11 23.37
CA SER A 44 17.37 5.61 22.15
C SER A 44 16.53 5.83 20.89
N LEU A 45 15.25 6.21 21.03
CA LEU A 45 14.29 6.25 19.92
C LEU A 45 14.15 7.62 19.25
N THR A 46 14.67 8.68 19.86
CA THR A 46 14.56 10.07 19.37
C THR A 46 15.30 10.33 18.04
N ASN A 47 16.19 9.42 17.64
CA ASN A 47 16.98 9.53 16.41
C ASN A 47 16.39 8.71 15.24
N PHE A 48 15.18 8.18 15.37
CA PHE A 48 14.53 7.44 14.28
C PHE A 48 13.58 8.30 13.46
N ILE A 49 13.58 7.99 12.16
CA ILE A 49 12.52 8.36 11.23
C ILE A 49 11.78 7.07 10.88
N GLU A 50 10.52 6.99 11.25
CA GLU A 50 9.62 5.88 10.94
C GLU A 50 8.75 6.24 9.71
N PHE A 51 8.70 5.34 8.75
CA PHE A 51 7.73 5.32 7.66
C PHE A 51 6.54 4.47 8.07
N VAL A 52 5.35 5.07 8.12
CA VAL A 52 4.10 4.36 8.40
C VAL A 52 3.27 4.38 7.13
N THR A 53 3.09 3.23 6.49
CA THR A 53 2.18 3.11 5.33
C THR A 53 0.80 2.68 5.82
N SER A 54 -0.22 3.50 5.59
CA SER A 54 -1.56 3.26 6.12
C SER A 54 -2.63 3.69 5.10
N PRO A 55 -3.38 2.75 4.49
CA PRO A 55 -3.25 1.30 4.56
C PRO A 55 -1.89 0.78 4.09
N ASN A 56 -1.39 -0.27 4.72
CA ASN A 56 -0.09 -0.86 4.41
C ASN A 56 -0.05 -1.48 3.01
N ASN A 57 1.12 -1.43 2.39
CA ASN A 57 1.50 -2.25 1.27
C ASN A 57 2.48 -3.34 1.75
N PRO A 58 2.05 -4.62 1.82
CA PRO A 58 1.11 -5.24 0.89
C PRO A 58 -0.29 -5.56 1.43
N ASP A 59 -0.48 -5.63 2.75
CA ASP A 59 -1.66 -6.30 3.33
C ASP A 59 -2.95 -5.45 3.36
N GLY A 60 -2.85 -4.12 3.24
CA GLY A 60 -3.99 -3.21 3.28
C GLY A 60 -4.54 -2.90 4.69
N LEU A 61 -3.83 -3.28 5.76
CA LEU A 61 -4.19 -2.92 7.14
C LEU A 61 -3.86 -1.46 7.43
N LEU A 62 -4.72 -0.79 8.19
CA LEU A 62 -4.40 0.52 8.75
C LEU A 62 -3.30 0.37 9.81
N ARG A 63 -2.27 1.22 9.72
CA ARG A 63 -1.13 1.24 10.64
C ARG A 63 -1.05 2.61 11.31
N GLN A 64 -0.47 2.62 12.51
CA GLN A 64 -0.09 3.82 13.26
C GLN A 64 1.44 3.81 13.43
N SER A 65 2.03 4.69 14.22
CA SER A 65 3.43 4.56 14.65
C SER A 65 3.56 3.53 15.79
N VAL A 66 4.70 2.83 15.91
CA VAL A 66 5.05 2.06 17.13
C VAL A 66 6.23 2.64 17.89
N LEU A 67 7.03 3.51 17.27
CA LEU A 67 8.19 4.11 17.93
C LEU A 67 7.77 5.42 18.60
N CYS A 68 7.48 5.34 19.89
CA CYS A 68 7.16 6.51 20.70
C CYS A 68 8.35 7.51 20.70
N GLY A 69 8.07 8.77 20.36
CA GLY A 69 9.06 9.85 20.33
C GLY A 69 9.95 9.90 19.09
N SER A 70 9.66 9.11 18.05
CA SER A 70 10.34 9.17 16.76
C SER A 70 9.70 10.22 15.83
N ALA A 71 10.44 10.66 14.81
CA ALA A 71 9.86 11.42 13.70
C ALA A 71 9.13 10.46 12.76
N VAL A 72 7.87 10.74 12.41
CA VAL A 72 7.05 9.82 11.63
C VAL A 72 6.62 10.44 10.30
N ILE A 73 6.76 9.67 9.23
CA ILE A 73 6.29 10.00 7.88
C ILE A 73 5.17 9.02 7.53
N HIS A 74 3.95 9.52 7.47
CA HIS A 74 2.78 8.73 7.10
C HIS A 74 2.61 8.72 5.58
N ASP A 75 2.68 7.54 4.97
CA ASP A 75 2.36 7.32 3.56
C ASP A 75 0.91 6.83 3.42
N HIS A 76 0.07 7.75 2.96
CA HIS A 76 -1.36 7.58 2.74
C HIS A 76 -1.71 7.38 1.26
N ALA A 77 -0.78 6.84 0.46
CA ALA A 77 -1.06 6.54 -0.95
C ALA A 77 -2.34 5.71 -1.15
N TYR A 78 -2.69 4.80 -0.24
CA TYR A 78 -3.89 3.96 -0.32
C TYR A 78 -5.04 4.40 0.61
N TYR A 79 -4.93 5.54 1.31
CA TYR A 79 -5.94 5.99 2.29
C TYR A 79 -7.14 6.65 1.61
N TRP A 80 -7.80 5.88 0.74
CA TRP A 80 -8.91 6.31 -0.09
C TRP A 80 -10.01 5.24 -0.07
N PRO A 81 -11.30 5.64 -0.24
CA PRO A 81 -12.41 4.70 -0.25
C PRO A 81 -12.32 3.59 -1.30
N HIS A 82 -11.43 3.67 -2.30
CA HIS A 82 -11.16 2.54 -3.18
C HIS A 82 -10.70 1.30 -2.41
N TYR A 83 -9.82 1.49 -1.41
CA TYR A 83 -9.00 0.41 -0.86
C TYR A 83 -9.33 0.05 0.59
N SER A 84 -9.77 1.04 1.37
CA SER A 84 -10.07 0.86 2.78
C SER A 84 -11.30 1.68 3.19
N ALA A 85 -11.91 1.30 4.30
CA ALA A 85 -12.80 2.20 5.02
C ALA A 85 -12.00 3.40 5.53
N ILE A 86 -12.62 4.58 5.53
CA ILE A 86 -12.04 5.79 6.11
C ILE A 86 -12.60 5.95 7.53
N PRO A 87 -11.89 5.53 8.58
CA PRO A 87 -12.41 5.66 9.95
C PRO A 87 -12.57 7.11 10.37
N ALA A 88 -11.58 7.95 10.03
CA ALA A 88 -11.55 9.38 10.34
C ALA A 88 -10.63 10.12 9.35
N PRO A 89 -10.71 11.46 9.25
CA PRO A 89 -9.67 12.25 8.61
C PRO A 89 -8.28 11.95 9.21
N ALA A 90 -7.27 11.87 8.35
CA ALA A 90 -5.87 11.77 8.77
C ALA A 90 -5.41 13.10 9.38
N ASP A 91 -4.57 13.05 10.42
CA ASP A 91 -4.13 14.23 11.20
C ASP A 91 -2.69 14.11 11.72
N GLU A 92 -1.80 13.54 10.91
CA GLU A 92 -0.40 13.33 11.27
C GLU A 92 0.49 14.50 10.83
N ASP A 93 1.70 14.58 11.41
CA ASP A 93 2.60 15.73 11.21
C ASP A 93 3.16 15.82 9.79
N ILE A 94 3.42 14.67 9.17
CA ILE A 94 3.89 14.54 7.80
C ILE A 94 3.07 13.45 7.12
N MET A 95 2.20 13.85 6.19
CA MET A 95 1.34 12.94 5.42
C MET A 95 1.66 13.03 3.94
N LEU A 96 1.89 11.88 3.29
CA LEU A 96 2.18 11.75 1.87
C LEU A 96 0.98 11.17 1.13
N PHE A 97 0.67 11.74 -0.03
CA PHE A 97 -0.40 11.29 -0.91
C PHE A 97 0.06 11.28 -2.37
N THR A 98 -0.63 10.50 -3.21
CA THR A 98 -0.33 10.46 -4.65
C THR A 98 -1.59 10.35 -5.49
N ASN A 99 -1.61 11.07 -6.62
CA ASN A 99 -2.65 10.91 -7.63
C ASN A 99 -2.64 9.52 -8.28
N SER A 100 -1.50 8.80 -8.21
CA SER A 100 -1.32 7.49 -8.83
C SER A 100 -2.33 6.44 -8.37
N LYS A 101 -2.79 6.54 -7.13
CA LYS A 101 -3.67 5.56 -6.47
C LYS A 101 -5.08 6.10 -6.23
N ILE A 102 -5.36 7.31 -6.67
CA ILE A 102 -6.69 7.92 -6.58
C ILE A 102 -7.35 7.82 -7.95
N SER A 103 -6.82 8.57 -8.92
CA SER A 103 -7.35 8.61 -10.28
C SER A 103 -6.71 7.60 -11.23
N GLY A 104 -5.79 6.75 -10.74
CA GLY A 104 -5.05 5.79 -11.57
C GLY A 104 -3.99 6.40 -12.50
N HIS A 105 -3.79 7.73 -12.47
CA HIS A 105 -2.85 8.44 -13.34
C HIS A 105 -1.39 8.36 -12.84
N ALA A 106 -0.88 7.15 -12.68
CA ALA A 106 0.45 6.91 -12.13
C ALA A 106 1.59 7.54 -12.95
N SER A 107 1.43 7.64 -14.27
CA SER A 107 2.41 8.24 -15.19
C SER A 107 2.49 9.76 -15.09
N SER A 108 1.50 10.44 -14.48
CA SER A 108 1.56 11.89 -14.27
C SER A 108 2.63 12.29 -13.24
N ARG A 109 3.12 11.34 -12.43
CA ARG A 109 4.17 11.54 -11.43
C ARG A 109 3.87 12.70 -10.47
N LEU A 110 2.62 12.83 -10.02
CA LEU A 110 2.23 13.83 -9.02
C LEU A 110 1.88 13.18 -7.67
N GLY A 111 2.57 13.62 -6.64
CA GLY A 111 2.19 13.44 -5.24
C GLY A 111 2.31 14.75 -4.49
N TRP A 112 1.81 14.78 -3.27
CA TRP A 112 1.89 15.93 -2.38
C TRP A 112 2.14 15.48 -0.95
N ALA A 113 2.72 16.38 -0.17
CA ALA A 113 2.91 16.22 1.25
C ALA A 113 2.10 17.30 1.98
N VAL A 114 1.42 16.92 3.06
CA VAL A 114 0.87 17.84 4.05
C VAL A 114 1.84 17.81 5.23
N ILE A 115 2.42 18.95 5.57
CA ILE A 115 3.49 19.08 6.57
C ILE A 115 3.07 20.18 7.54
N LYS A 116 2.99 19.83 8.84
CA LYS A 116 2.62 20.78 9.90
C LYS A 116 3.78 21.66 10.35
N ASP A 117 4.98 21.11 10.46
CA ASP A 117 6.18 21.84 10.90
C ASP A 117 6.78 22.68 9.77
N GLU A 118 6.84 23.99 9.97
CA GLU A 118 7.36 24.96 9.00
C GLU A 118 8.82 24.71 8.61
N LYS A 119 9.69 24.35 9.57
CA LYS A 119 11.11 24.09 9.30
C LYS A 119 11.27 22.85 8.43
N ILE A 120 10.46 21.82 8.64
CA ILE A 120 10.44 20.63 7.78
C ILE A 120 9.93 21.02 6.38
N TYR A 121 8.86 21.79 6.28
CA TYR A 121 8.31 22.29 5.02
C TYR A 121 9.35 23.08 4.21
N GLU A 122 10.10 23.99 4.85
CA GLU A 122 11.16 24.76 4.19
C GLU A 122 12.28 23.87 3.67
N ARG A 123 12.71 22.86 4.45
CA ARG A 123 13.72 21.88 4.03
C ARG A 123 13.24 21.07 2.82
N VAL A 124 11.99 20.61 2.82
CA VAL A 124 11.39 19.88 1.69
C VAL A 124 11.28 20.77 0.46
N THR A 125 10.87 22.04 0.63
CA THR A 125 10.78 23.01 -0.47
C THR A 125 12.15 23.30 -1.08
N ARG A 126 13.19 23.47 -0.25
CA ARG A 126 14.56 23.62 -0.70
C ARG A 126 15.05 22.39 -1.46
N TYR A 127 14.75 21.18 -0.98
CA TYR A 127 15.06 19.95 -1.71
C TYR A 127 14.37 19.91 -3.08
N MET A 128 13.08 20.23 -3.17
CA MET A 128 12.34 20.26 -4.43
C MET A 128 12.93 21.26 -5.43
N LEU A 129 13.34 22.44 -4.95
CA LEU A 129 14.00 23.46 -5.76
C LEU A 129 15.33 22.94 -6.33
N LEU A 130 16.18 22.35 -5.49
CA LEU A 130 17.51 21.87 -5.88
C LEU A 130 17.47 20.61 -6.74
N ASN A 131 16.51 19.72 -6.51
CA ASN A 131 16.43 18.43 -7.18
C ASN A 131 15.84 18.54 -8.59
N THR A 132 14.77 19.34 -8.77
CA THR A 132 13.98 19.35 -10.01
C THR A 132 13.45 20.72 -10.41
N MET A 133 13.73 21.77 -9.64
CA MET A 133 13.09 23.09 -9.79
C MET A 133 11.54 23.02 -9.74
N GLY A 134 11.04 22.11 -8.90
CA GLY A 134 9.61 21.87 -8.73
C GLY A 134 9.03 20.84 -9.70
N VAL A 135 7.71 20.86 -9.87
CA VAL A 135 6.97 19.88 -10.69
C VAL A 135 6.48 20.51 -11.98
N SER A 136 6.39 19.70 -13.05
CA SER A 136 5.82 20.07 -14.34
C SER A 136 4.46 20.79 -14.20
N ARG A 137 4.30 21.90 -14.94
CA ARG A 137 3.06 22.67 -14.99
C ARG A 137 1.96 21.90 -15.72
N ASP A 138 2.28 21.13 -16.74
CA ASP A 138 1.32 20.29 -17.46
C ASP A 138 0.74 19.21 -16.55
N THR A 139 1.60 18.58 -15.75
CA THR A 139 1.17 17.63 -14.72
C THR A 139 0.21 18.30 -13.74
N GLN A 140 0.56 19.49 -13.23
CA GLN A 140 -0.30 20.22 -12.30
C GLN A 140 -1.65 20.59 -12.92
N LEU A 141 -1.65 21.11 -14.14
CA LEU A 141 -2.87 21.49 -14.86
C LEU A 141 -3.78 20.28 -15.09
N ARG A 142 -3.21 19.14 -15.52
CA ARG A 142 -3.96 17.91 -15.74
C ARG A 142 -4.55 17.39 -14.44
N VAL A 143 -3.75 17.28 -13.38
CA VAL A 143 -4.25 16.75 -12.10
C VAL A 143 -5.24 17.70 -11.44
N LEU A 144 -5.07 19.02 -11.57
CA LEU A 144 -6.07 19.99 -11.13
C LEU A 144 -7.44 19.74 -11.77
N LYS A 145 -7.49 19.52 -13.09
CA LYS A 145 -8.74 19.20 -13.80
C LYS A 145 -9.36 17.89 -13.30
N LEU A 146 -8.55 16.86 -13.07
CA LEU A 146 -9.03 15.59 -12.50
C LEU A 146 -9.60 15.78 -11.10
N ILE A 147 -8.91 16.51 -10.21
CA ILE A 147 -9.37 16.77 -8.84
C ILE A 147 -10.70 17.53 -8.86
N LYS A 148 -10.85 18.54 -9.71
CA LYS A 148 -12.12 19.27 -9.86
C LYS A 148 -13.27 18.34 -10.25
N ALA A 149 -13.07 17.51 -11.27
CA ALA A 149 -14.08 16.54 -11.70
C ALA A 149 -14.43 15.54 -10.57
N MET A 150 -13.43 15.04 -9.84
CA MET A 150 -13.66 14.14 -8.70
C MET A 150 -14.48 14.81 -7.59
N ILE A 151 -14.16 16.06 -7.24
CA ILE A 151 -14.90 16.84 -6.24
C ILE A 151 -16.34 17.09 -6.69
N GLU A 152 -16.55 17.45 -7.96
CA GLU A 152 -17.87 17.67 -8.52
C GLU A 152 -18.74 16.41 -8.52
N ALA A 153 -18.13 15.22 -8.66
CA ALA A 153 -18.80 13.93 -8.68
C ALA A 153 -19.11 13.34 -7.29
N VAL A 154 -18.60 13.92 -6.19
CA VAL A 154 -18.82 13.38 -4.83
C VAL A 154 -20.30 13.20 -4.53
N GLY A 155 -20.68 11.98 -4.14
CA GLY A 155 -22.06 11.63 -3.78
C GLY A 155 -23.02 11.45 -4.97
N ARG A 156 -22.52 11.50 -6.21
CA ARG A 156 -23.27 11.19 -7.43
C ARG A 156 -23.01 9.76 -7.90
N GLU A 157 -23.75 9.30 -8.91
CA GLU A 157 -23.54 7.96 -9.50
C GLU A 157 -22.17 7.79 -10.17
N ASP A 158 -21.57 8.88 -10.64
CA ASP A 158 -20.26 8.95 -11.26
C ASP A 158 -19.11 9.20 -10.25
N ASP A 159 -19.38 9.08 -8.94
CA ASP A 159 -18.36 9.17 -7.90
C ASP A 159 -17.28 8.09 -8.08
N ILE A 160 -16.05 8.54 -8.35
CA ILE A 160 -14.88 7.67 -8.51
C ILE A 160 -14.65 6.76 -7.31
N PHE A 161 -15.03 7.19 -6.11
CA PHE A 161 -14.85 6.44 -4.87
C PHE A 161 -15.85 5.30 -4.75
N GLU A 162 -17.10 5.50 -5.15
CA GLU A 162 -18.11 4.42 -5.22
C GLU A 162 -17.75 3.44 -6.35
N PHE A 163 -17.38 3.95 -7.53
CA PHE A 163 -16.89 3.11 -8.64
C PHE A 163 -15.70 2.25 -8.21
N GLY A 164 -14.68 2.86 -7.60
CA GLY A 164 -13.49 2.18 -7.15
C GLY A 164 -13.78 1.16 -6.05
N TYR A 165 -14.61 1.50 -5.07
CA TYR A 165 -15.01 0.56 -4.02
C TYR A 165 -15.72 -0.66 -4.61
N ARG A 166 -16.75 -0.46 -5.42
CA ARG A 166 -17.52 -1.56 -6.03
C ARG A 166 -16.62 -2.49 -6.83
N THR A 167 -15.77 -1.92 -7.67
CA THR A 167 -14.84 -2.67 -8.52
C THR A 167 -13.85 -3.48 -7.68
N MET A 168 -13.21 -2.85 -6.68
CA MET A 168 -12.21 -3.52 -5.86
C MET A 168 -12.82 -4.59 -4.94
N ARG A 169 -14.02 -4.34 -4.41
CA ARG A 169 -14.77 -5.31 -3.61
C ARG A 169 -15.11 -6.55 -4.44
N GLU A 170 -15.63 -6.37 -5.65
CA GLU A 170 -15.96 -7.50 -6.53
C GLU A 170 -14.74 -8.37 -6.82
N ARG A 171 -13.61 -7.74 -7.19
CA ARG A 171 -12.34 -8.44 -7.42
C ARG A 171 -11.87 -9.21 -6.20
N TRP A 172 -11.96 -8.59 -5.02
CA TRP A 172 -11.58 -9.20 -3.75
C TRP A 172 -12.49 -10.39 -3.39
N SER A 173 -13.81 -10.26 -3.55
CA SER A 173 -14.76 -11.34 -3.27
C SER A 173 -14.55 -12.56 -4.18
N LYS A 174 -14.32 -12.35 -5.49
CA LYS A 174 -14.00 -13.44 -6.43
C LYS A 174 -12.72 -14.16 -6.03
N LEU A 175 -11.67 -13.41 -5.68
CA LEU A 175 -10.40 -13.99 -5.25
C LEU A 175 -10.54 -14.81 -3.97
N ILE A 176 -11.24 -14.28 -2.96
CA ILE A 176 -11.49 -15.01 -1.70
C ILE A 176 -12.19 -16.33 -2.00
N SER A 177 -13.23 -16.32 -2.84
CA SER A 177 -13.98 -17.53 -3.19
C SER A 177 -13.06 -18.61 -3.76
N ILE A 178 -12.17 -18.25 -4.69
CA ILE A 178 -11.22 -19.18 -5.30
C ILE A 178 -10.21 -19.69 -4.27
N VAL A 179 -9.57 -18.81 -3.50
CA VAL A 179 -8.57 -19.21 -2.50
C VAL A 179 -9.18 -20.11 -1.43
N SER A 180 -10.40 -19.82 -0.98
CA SER A 180 -11.10 -20.57 0.07
C SER A 180 -11.51 -22.00 -0.34
N ALA A 181 -11.43 -22.34 -1.63
CA ALA A 181 -11.75 -23.68 -2.11
C ALA A 181 -10.70 -24.75 -1.72
N SER A 182 -9.53 -24.34 -1.21
CA SER A 182 -8.50 -25.25 -0.71
C SER A 182 -7.75 -24.67 0.48
N ASN A 183 -6.92 -25.50 1.13
CA ASN A 183 -5.97 -25.08 2.15
C ASN A 183 -4.56 -24.80 1.61
N ARG A 184 -4.38 -24.77 0.27
CA ARG A 184 -3.05 -24.59 -0.35
C ARG A 184 -2.52 -23.16 -0.14
N PHE A 185 -3.41 -22.18 -0.17
CA PHE A 185 -3.06 -20.77 -0.01
C PHE A 185 -3.91 -20.11 1.08
N SER A 186 -3.37 -19.06 1.69
CA SER A 186 -4.12 -18.15 2.54
C SER A 186 -3.93 -16.70 2.11
N LEU A 187 -4.86 -15.84 2.55
CA LEU A 187 -4.87 -14.40 2.29
C LEU A 187 -4.77 -13.61 3.59
N GLN A 188 -4.46 -12.32 3.50
CA GLN A 188 -4.51 -11.43 4.65
C GLN A 188 -5.91 -11.40 5.30
N LYS A 189 -5.94 -11.23 6.62
CA LYS A 189 -7.19 -11.10 7.37
C LYS A 189 -7.62 -9.64 7.41
N LEU A 190 -8.75 -9.34 6.79
CA LEU A 190 -9.37 -8.01 6.80
C LEU A 190 -10.82 -8.15 7.27
N SER A 191 -11.26 -7.25 8.13
CA SER A 191 -12.63 -7.23 8.66
C SER A 191 -13.42 -6.04 8.12
N PRO A 192 -14.77 -6.14 8.06
CA PRO A 192 -15.62 -4.99 7.76
C PRO A 192 -15.40 -3.87 8.77
N GLN A 193 -15.42 -2.63 8.28
CA GLN A 193 -15.20 -1.43 9.10
C GLN A 193 -16.18 -0.32 8.72
N PHE A 194 -16.50 0.55 9.69
CA PHE A 194 -17.28 1.75 9.43
C PHE A 194 -16.47 2.76 8.60
N CYS A 195 -17.08 3.26 7.52
CA CYS A 195 -16.48 4.26 6.65
C CYS A 195 -17.20 5.60 6.80
N SER A 196 -16.50 6.61 7.30
CA SER A 196 -17.02 7.98 7.46
C SER A 196 -17.41 8.61 6.12
N TYR A 197 -16.68 8.33 5.04
CA TYR A 197 -17.00 8.81 3.69
C TYR A 197 -18.37 8.31 3.21
N PHE A 198 -18.59 6.99 3.30
CA PHE A 198 -19.86 6.37 2.87
C PHE A 198 -20.95 6.34 3.95
N LYS A 199 -20.62 6.73 5.19
CA LYS A 199 -21.49 6.69 6.37
C LYS A 199 -22.14 5.32 6.62
N LYS A 200 -21.42 4.25 6.31
CA LYS A 200 -21.86 2.86 6.48
C LYS A 200 -20.68 1.92 6.75
N SER A 201 -20.97 0.79 7.37
CA SER A 201 -20.03 -0.33 7.41
C SER A 201 -19.88 -0.93 6.01
N ARG A 202 -18.64 -1.30 5.66
CA ARG A 202 -18.31 -1.85 4.35
C ARG A 202 -17.36 -3.02 4.46
N GLU A 203 -17.49 -3.92 3.49
CA GLU A 203 -16.54 -5.01 3.29
C GLU A 203 -15.15 -4.49 2.83
N PRO A 204 -14.07 -5.24 3.12
CA PRO A 204 -12.74 -4.94 2.61
C PRO A 204 -12.64 -4.93 1.09
N SER A 205 -11.72 -4.12 0.56
CA SER A 205 -11.46 -4.04 -0.89
C SER A 205 -10.01 -3.63 -1.20
N PRO A 206 -9.01 -4.38 -0.69
CA PRO A 206 -7.60 -3.98 -0.72
C PRO A 206 -7.04 -3.85 -2.14
N ALA A 207 -6.01 -3.01 -2.31
CA ALA A 207 -5.31 -2.84 -3.60
C ALA A 207 -4.54 -4.10 -4.04
N TYR A 208 -4.18 -4.96 -3.08
CA TYR A 208 -3.34 -6.13 -3.26
C TYR A 208 -3.88 -7.32 -2.50
N ALA A 209 -3.62 -8.51 -3.03
CA ALA A 209 -3.72 -9.74 -2.26
C ALA A 209 -2.34 -10.11 -1.74
N TRP A 210 -2.23 -10.34 -0.44
CA TRP A 210 -1.04 -10.85 0.22
C TRP A 210 -1.22 -12.35 0.44
N LEU A 211 -0.81 -13.10 -0.58
CA LEU A 211 -1.04 -14.55 -0.66
C LEU A 211 0.13 -15.28 0.00
N LYS A 212 -0.17 -16.28 0.83
CA LYS A 212 0.82 -17.18 1.41
C LYS A 212 0.63 -18.60 0.89
N CYS A 213 1.72 -19.27 0.51
CA CYS A 213 1.75 -20.71 0.28
C CYS A 213 1.82 -21.45 1.64
N GLU A 214 0.84 -22.30 1.94
CA GLU A 214 0.75 -22.96 3.25
C GLU A 214 1.49 -24.30 3.30
N ARG A 215 1.65 -24.96 2.16
CA ARG A 215 2.33 -26.26 2.06
C ARG A 215 3.83 -26.12 2.33
N GLU A 216 4.40 -27.06 3.07
CA GLU A 216 5.80 -26.98 3.53
C GLU A 216 6.82 -27.12 2.39
N GLU A 217 6.46 -27.86 1.35
CA GLU A 217 7.25 -28.04 0.13
C GLU A 217 7.25 -26.78 -0.76
N GLU A 218 6.26 -25.90 -0.61
CA GLU A 218 6.08 -24.69 -1.43
C GLU A 218 6.77 -23.47 -0.81
N LYS A 219 8.10 -23.56 -0.67
CA LYS A 219 8.91 -22.55 0.04
C LYS A 219 9.05 -21.21 -0.68
N ASP A 220 8.99 -21.20 -2.01
CA ASP A 220 9.04 -19.98 -2.82
C ASP A 220 7.71 -19.81 -3.58
N CYS A 221 6.82 -19.02 -2.97
CA CYS A 221 5.47 -18.84 -3.51
C CYS A 221 5.48 -18.01 -4.79
N SER A 222 6.43 -17.07 -4.93
CA SER A 222 6.57 -16.27 -6.14
C SER A 222 7.03 -17.10 -7.32
N ALA A 223 7.99 -18.01 -7.12
CA ALA A 223 8.46 -18.93 -8.15
C ALA A 223 7.37 -19.93 -8.55
N LEU A 224 6.62 -20.47 -7.56
CA LEU A 224 5.49 -21.36 -7.80
C LEU A 224 4.42 -20.71 -8.68
N LEU A 225 3.99 -19.49 -8.32
CA LEU A 225 3.01 -18.74 -9.11
C LEU A 225 3.54 -18.44 -10.51
N ASN A 226 4.83 -18.10 -10.64
CA ASN A 226 5.44 -17.85 -11.94
C ASN A 226 5.44 -19.10 -12.85
N GLY A 227 5.65 -20.30 -12.27
CA GLY A 227 5.50 -21.57 -12.99
C GLY A 227 4.09 -21.82 -13.53
N ALA A 228 3.06 -21.25 -12.89
CA ALA A 228 1.67 -21.23 -13.35
C ALA A 228 1.35 -20.02 -14.25
N GLY A 229 2.35 -19.26 -14.68
CA GLY A 229 2.19 -18.05 -15.49
C GLY A 229 1.65 -16.84 -14.71
N ILE A 230 1.61 -16.88 -13.38
CA ILE A 230 1.15 -15.75 -12.55
C ILE A 230 2.38 -14.96 -12.07
N ILE A 231 2.60 -13.78 -12.65
CA ILE A 231 3.66 -12.87 -12.20
C ILE A 231 3.20 -12.15 -10.94
N SER A 232 3.99 -12.29 -9.88
CA SER A 232 3.72 -11.70 -8.56
C SER A 232 4.98 -11.00 -8.03
N ARG A 233 4.89 -10.34 -6.86
CA ARG A 233 6.08 -9.80 -6.19
C ARG A 233 6.39 -10.61 -4.94
N SER A 234 7.55 -11.26 -4.95
CA SER A 234 8.05 -12.08 -3.84
C SER A 234 7.96 -11.36 -2.50
N GLY A 235 7.63 -12.08 -1.43
CA GLY A 235 7.52 -11.50 -0.11
C GLY A 235 8.86 -11.05 0.47
N THR A 236 9.97 -11.65 0.01
CA THR A 236 11.31 -11.31 0.50
C THR A 236 11.72 -9.88 0.22
N ILE A 237 11.24 -9.27 -0.88
CA ILE A 237 11.52 -7.86 -1.17
C ILE A 237 10.76 -6.90 -0.24
N PHE A 238 9.73 -7.39 0.46
CA PHE A 238 9.01 -6.68 1.52
C PHE A 238 9.58 -6.98 2.92
N GLU A 239 10.67 -7.76 3.01
CA GLU A 239 11.24 -8.27 4.28
C GLU A 239 10.33 -9.29 4.98
N ALA A 240 9.50 -10.00 4.21
CA ALA A 240 8.68 -11.13 4.66
C ALA A 240 9.27 -12.48 4.22
N ASP A 241 8.70 -13.57 4.74
CA ASP A 241 9.05 -14.94 4.36
C ASP A 241 8.78 -15.21 2.86
N SER A 242 9.60 -16.05 2.21
CA SER A 242 9.50 -16.38 0.78
C SER A 242 8.22 -17.13 0.39
N ARG A 243 7.47 -17.64 1.38
CA ARG A 243 6.13 -18.20 1.18
C ARG A 243 5.08 -17.13 0.93
N TYR A 244 5.37 -15.85 1.15
CA TYR A 244 4.46 -14.78 0.79
C TYR A 244 4.73 -14.23 -0.61
N THR A 245 3.67 -13.74 -1.25
CA THR A 245 3.76 -12.97 -2.49
C THR A 245 2.60 -12.00 -2.64
N ARG A 246 2.87 -10.86 -3.28
CA ARG A 246 1.88 -9.80 -3.51
C ARG A 246 1.31 -9.88 -4.94
N LEU A 247 0.00 -10.03 -5.04
CA LEU A 247 -0.77 -9.96 -6.29
C LEU A 247 -1.47 -8.61 -6.42
N SER A 248 -1.43 -8.03 -7.63
CA SER A 248 -2.04 -6.72 -7.90
C SER A 248 -3.49 -6.84 -8.30
N LEU A 249 -4.40 -6.25 -7.51
CA LEU A 249 -5.83 -6.23 -7.82
C LEU A 249 -6.29 -4.96 -8.53
N ILE A 250 -5.37 -4.06 -8.84
CA ILE A 250 -5.61 -2.73 -9.44
C ILE A 250 -5.20 -2.64 -10.92
N LYS A 251 -5.14 -3.77 -11.63
CA LYS A 251 -4.86 -3.82 -13.08
C LYS A 251 -6.16 -3.78 -13.91
N THR A 252 -6.10 -4.09 -15.21
CA THR A 252 -7.28 -4.15 -16.10
C THR A 252 -8.22 -5.30 -15.72
N GLY A 253 -9.42 -5.36 -16.30
CA GLY A 253 -10.32 -6.51 -16.14
C GLY A 253 -9.66 -7.81 -16.62
N ASP A 254 -9.12 -7.80 -17.83
CA ASP A 254 -8.44 -8.97 -18.44
C ASP A 254 -7.30 -9.52 -17.57
N ASP A 255 -6.51 -8.63 -16.96
CA ASP A 255 -5.44 -9.04 -16.04
C ASP A 255 -5.98 -9.77 -14.80
N ILE A 256 -7.13 -9.33 -14.28
CA ILE A 256 -7.77 -9.95 -13.12
C ILE A 256 -8.44 -11.27 -13.51
N ASP A 257 -9.14 -11.32 -14.65
CA ASP A 257 -9.79 -12.54 -15.10
C ASP A 257 -8.76 -13.64 -15.40
N LEU A 258 -7.63 -13.28 -16.01
CA LEU A 258 -6.52 -14.20 -16.23
C LEU A 258 -5.87 -14.67 -14.93
N LEU A 259 -5.70 -13.76 -13.95
CA LEU A 259 -5.19 -14.11 -12.62
C LEU A 259 -6.11 -15.13 -11.94
N LEU A 260 -7.42 -14.85 -11.89
CA LEU A 260 -8.40 -15.72 -11.23
C LEU A 260 -8.46 -17.10 -11.90
N LYS A 261 -8.50 -17.14 -13.24
CA LYS A 261 -8.49 -18.40 -14.01
C LYS A 261 -7.25 -19.25 -13.72
N ARG A 262 -6.05 -18.65 -13.73
CA ARG A 262 -4.80 -19.37 -13.46
C ARG A 262 -4.71 -19.85 -12.01
N LEU A 263 -5.19 -19.05 -11.06
CA LEU A 263 -5.19 -19.41 -9.65
C LEU A 263 -6.17 -20.55 -9.37
N GLU A 264 -7.35 -20.53 -9.98
CA GLU A 264 -8.32 -21.62 -9.90
C GLU A 264 -7.75 -22.92 -10.48
N ALA A 265 -7.16 -22.88 -11.68
CA ALA A 265 -6.50 -24.04 -12.28
C ALA A 265 -5.39 -24.62 -11.37
N LEU A 266 -4.58 -23.74 -10.78
CA LEU A 266 -3.53 -24.10 -9.84
C LEU A 266 -4.09 -24.75 -8.57
N ILE A 267 -5.22 -24.28 -8.04
CA ILE A 267 -5.87 -24.84 -6.85
C ILE A 267 -6.52 -26.20 -7.15
N SER A 268 -7.19 -26.33 -8.29
CA SER A 268 -7.87 -27.57 -8.71
C SER A 268 -6.92 -28.66 -9.19
N GLY A 269 -5.63 -28.34 -9.42
CA GLY A 269 -4.65 -29.29 -9.97
C GLY A 269 -4.86 -29.58 -11.46
N VAL A 270 -5.63 -28.74 -12.16
CA VAL A 270 -5.87 -28.83 -13.61
C VAL A 270 -4.79 -28.01 -14.30
N THR A 271 -3.89 -28.65 -15.04
CA THR A 271 -2.88 -27.94 -15.85
C THR A 271 -3.57 -27.21 -17.00
N SER A 272 -3.47 -25.88 -17.00
CA SER A 272 -3.97 -24.98 -18.07
C SER A 272 -3.00 -24.85 -19.23
#